data_AF-A0A968Q8P0-F1
#
_entry.id   AF-A0A968Q8P0-F1
#
_cell.length_a   1.000
_cell.length_b   1.000
_cell.length_c   1.000
_cell.angle_alpha   90.00
_cell.angle_beta   90.00
_cell.angle_gamma   90.00
#
_symmetry.space_group_name_H-M   'P 1'
#
loop_
_entity.id
_entity.type
_entity.pdbx_description
1 polymer ?
#
loop_
_entity_poly.entity_id
_entity_poly.type
_entity_poly.pdbx_seq_one_letter_code
_entity_poly.pdbx_strand_id
1 'polypeptide(L)'
;MEKVYIPHLLQQRDHTLTVDIATHLPDLETLTPVRGQVTITHQGTFLEVKGKAETIITLACHRCLQNYNHRLSLAPEEFIWLQTDPD
;
A
#
# COMPACT_ATOMS: atom_id res chain seq x y z
N MET A 1 -2.50 -5.70 -9.65
CA MET A 1 -1.95 -6.27 -8.40
C MET A 1 -2.35 -7.72 -8.32
N GLU A 2 -1.47 -8.58 -7.80
CA GLU A 2 -1.76 -10.00 -7.62
C GLU A 2 -2.65 -10.22 -6.39
N LYS A 3 -3.46 -11.28 -6.42
CA LYS A 3 -4.32 -11.65 -5.29
C LYS A 3 -3.46 -12.26 -4.19
N VAL A 4 -3.75 -11.89 -2.94
CA VAL A 4 -3.14 -12.51 -1.76
C VAL A 4 -4.06 -13.64 -1.30
N TYR A 5 -3.55 -14.87 -1.29
CA TYR A 5 -4.29 -16.04 -0.81
C TYR A 5 -3.86 -16.37 0.62
N ILE A 6 -4.82 -16.37 1.55
CA ILE A 6 -4.58 -16.62 2.99
C ILE A 6 -3.87 -17.96 3.26
N PRO A 7 -4.20 -19.08 2.59
CA PRO A 7 -3.48 -20.32 2.81
C PRO A 7 -1.97 -20.22 2.51
N HIS A 8 -1.55 -19.35 1.57
CA HIS A 8 -0.13 -19.13 1.30
C HIS A 8 0.56 -18.33 2.40
N LEU A 9 -0.13 -17.34 3.00
CA LEU A 9 0.38 -16.61 4.17
C LEU A 9 0.68 -17.57 5.32
N LEU A 10 -0.24 -18.49 5.62
CA LEU A 10 -0.09 -19.45 6.71
C LEU A 10 1.12 -20.38 6.55
N GLN A 11 1.56 -20.61 5.31
CA GLN A 11 2.74 -21.43 5.00
C GLN A 11 4.06 -20.65 5.07
N GLN A 12 4.01 -19.31 5.11
CA GLN A 12 5.20 -18.47 5.22
C GLN A 12 5.69 -18.39 6.66
N ARG A 13 6.97 -18.07 6.82
CA ARG A 13 7.55 -17.76 8.14
C ARG A 13 6.83 -16.53 8.71
N ASP A 14 6.51 -16.59 9.99
CA ASP A 14 5.80 -15.53 10.73
C ASP A 14 4.44 -15.14 10.11
N HIS A 15 3.86 -16.04 9.31
CA HIS A 15 2.60 -15.83 8.59
C HIS A 15 2.52 -14.51 7.81
N THR A 16 3.66 -14.08 7.27
CA THR A 16 3.84 -12.74 6.71
C THR A 16 4.24 -12.80 5.24
N LEU A 17 3.58 -11.99 4.41
CA LEU A 17 3.95 -11.72 3.02
C LEU A 17 4.36 -10.26 2.88
N THR A 18 5.43 -10.02 2.14
CA THR A 18 5.91 -8.69 1.82
C THR A 18 5.98 -8.52 0.31
N VAL A 19 5.37 -7.46 -0.21
CA VAL A 19 5.27 -7.16 -1.63
C VAL A 19 5.84 -5.77 -1.91
N ASP A 20 6.83 -5.71 -2.80
CA ASP A 20 7.38 -4.44 -3.26
C ASP A 20 6.49 -3.78 -4.32
N ILE A 21 6.39 -2.46 -4.25
CA ILE A 21 5.67 -1.62 -5.20
C ILE A 21 6.70 -0.76 -5.92
N ALA A 22 6.68 -0.79 -7.25
CA ALA A 22 7.51 0.06 -8.10
C ALA A 22 6.80 0.31 -9.44
N THR A 23 5.64 0.96 -9.39
CA THR A 23 4.79 1.14 -10.58
C THR A 23 4.18 2.54 -10.65
N HIS A 24 3.82 2.98 -11.86
CA HIS A 24 2.90 4.09 -12.02
C HIS A 24 1.47 3.59 -11.80
N LEU A 25 0.67 4.35 -11.04
CA LEU A 25 -0.74 4.04 -10.83
C LEU A 25 -1.57 4.77 -11.89
N PRO A 26 -2.56 4.12 -12.53
CA PRO A 26 -3.32 4.72 -13.64
C PRO A 26 -3.98 6.06 -13.29
N ASP A 27 -4.50 6.18 -12.07
CA ASP A 27 -5.30 7.32 -11.63
C ASP A 27 -4.51 8.33 -10.76
N LEU A 28 -3.18 8.20 -10.72
CA LEU A 28 -2.31 9.11 -9.96
C LEU A 28 -1.18 9.61 -10.85
N GLU A 29 -1.26 10.87 -11.25
CA GLU A 29 -0.20 11.53 -12.00
C GLU A 29 1.01 11.77 -11.09
N THR A 30 2.15 11.15 -11.44
CA THR A 30 3.39 11.23 -10.68
C THR A 30 4.59 11.40 -11.59
N LEU A 31 5.60 12.14 -11.11
CA LEU A 31 6.89 12.30 -11.78
C LEU A 31 7.82 11.10 -11.60
N THR A 32 7.57 10.30 -10.57
CA THR A 32 8.30 9.03 -10.32
C THR A 32 7.29 7.91 -10.12
N PRO A 33 7.65 6.64 -10.37
CA PRO A 33 6.82 5.52 -9.94
C PRO A 33 6.52 5.62 -8.44
N VAL A 34 5.35 5.14 -8.03
CA VAL A 34 5.08 4.90 -6.62
C VAL A 34 5.99 3.76 -6.17
N ARG A 35 6.86 4.06 -5.21
CA ARG A 35 7.84 3.11 -4.68
C ARG A 35 7.56 2.84 -3.22
N GLY A 36 7.58 1.58 -2.83
CA GLY A 36 7.16 1.22 -1.50
C GLY A 36 7.09 -0.27 -1.27
N GLN A 37 6.49 -0.63 -0.15
CA GLN A 37 6.30 -2.00 0.26
C GLN A 37 4.99 -2.13 1.03
N VAL A 38 4.31 -3.26 0.83
CA VAL A 38 3.16 -3.67 1.64
C VAL A 38 3.53 -4.97 2.34
N THR A 39 3.36 -4.99 3.66
CA THR A 39 3.53 -6.16 4.52
C THR A 39 2.18 -6.57 5.06
N ILE A 40 1.83 -7.84 4.87
CA ILE A 40 0.58 -8.44 5.32
C ILE A 40 0.95 -9.57 6.27
N THR A 41 0.48 -9.49 7.50
CA THR A 41 0.70 -10.51 8.53
C THR A 41 -0.64 -11.07 8.98
N HIS A 42 -0.79 -12.40 8.92
CA HIS A 42 -1.99 -13.07 9.40
C HIS A 42 -1.91 -13.33 10.91
N GLN A 43 -2.79 -12.68 11.69
CA GLN A 43 -2.80 -12.71 13.15
C GLN A 43 -3.90 -13.63 13.74
N GLY A 44 -4.37 -14.59 12.95
CA GLY A 44 -5.37 -15.59 13.36
C GLY A 44 -6.76 -15.22 12.88
N THR A 45 -7.37 -14.19 13.47
CA THR A 45 -8.75 -13.75 13.13
C THR A 45 -8.79 -12.45 12.32
N PHE A 46 -7.63 -11.86 12.04
CA PHE A 46 -7.50 -10.64 11.25
C PHE A 46 -6.17 -10.62 10.51
N LEU A 47 -6.10 -9.76 9.50
CA LEU A 47 -4.86 -9.40 8.81
C LEU A 47 -4.39 -8.04 9.32
N GLU A 48 -3.13 -7.95 9.71
CA GLU A 48 -2.43 -6.69 9.90
C GLU A 48 -1.78 -6.32 8.56
N VAL A 49 -2.17 -5.19 7.98
CA VAL A 49 -1.69 -4.71 6.68
C VAL A 49 -0.98 -3.38 6.87
N LYS A 50 0.33 -3.36 6.62
CA LYS A 50 1.18 -2.17 6.72
C LYS A 50 1.69 -1.79 5.36
N GLY A 51 1.49 -0.54 4.98
CA GLY A 51 2.05 0.03 3.77
C GLY A 51 3.14 1.05 4.09
N LYS A 52 4.10 1.19 3.20
CA LYS A 52 4.96 2.37 3.08
C LYS A 52 5.11 2.69 1.61
N ALA A 53 4.90 3.94 1.23
CA ALA A 53 5.16 4.34 -0.14
C ALA A 53 5.60 5.81 -0.24
N GLU A 54 6.35 6.10 -1.28
CA GLU A 54 6.72 7.44 -1.68
C GLU A 54 6.60 7.65 -3.19
N THR A 55 6.33 8.89 -3.58
CA THR A 55 6.39 9.35 -4.96
C THR A 55 6.59 10.87 -5.00
N ILE A 56 6.76 11.43 -6.18
CA ILE A 56 6.80 12.86 -6.43
C ILE A 56 5.59 13.22 -7.28
N ILE A 57 4.77 14.15 -6.80
CA ILE A 57 3.63 14.73 -7.52
C ILE A 57 3.91 16.19 -7.85
N THR A 58 3.22 16.71 -8.86
CA THR A 58 3.20 18.15 -9.13
C THR A 58 1.93 18.75 -8.53
N LEU A 59 2.08 19.75 -7.67
CA LEU A 59 0.99 20.51 -7.06
C LEU A 59 0.93 21.92 -7.64
N ALA A 60 -0.27 22.48 -7.70
CA ALA A 60 -0.49 23.87 -8.07
C ALA A 60 -0.73 24.72 -6.82
N CYS A 61 0.06 25.79 -6.65
CA CYS A 61 -0.15 26.73 -5.56
C CYS A 61 -1.29 27.70 -5.91
N HIS A 62 -2.40 27.66 -5.15
CA HIS A 62 -3.51 28.59 -5.35
C HIS A 62 -3.16 30.07 -5.12
N ARG A 63 -2.06 30.36 -4.39
CA ARG A 63 -1.64 31.74 -4.09
C ARG A 63 -0.83 32.38 -5.22
N CYS A 64 0.09 31.64 -5.84
CA CYS A 64 0.97 32.18 -6.89
C CYS A 64 0.73 31.58 -8.28
N LEU A 65 -0.21 30.63 -8.39
CA LEU A 65 -0.54 29.87 -9.60
C LEU A 65 0.68 29.17 -10.24
N GLN A 66 1.73 28.92 -9.45
CA GLN A 66 2.91 28.18 -9.89
C GLN A 66 2.78 26.70 -9.54
N ASN A 67 3.32 25.85 -10.41
CA ASN A 67 3.50 24.43 -10.17
C ASN A 67 4.77 24.18 -9.38
N TYR A 68 4.73 23.23 -8.45
CA TYR A 68 5.91 22.79 -7.72
C TYR A 68 5.85 21.29 -7.45
N ASN A 69 7.02 20.67 -7.32
CA ASN A 69 7.12 19.25 -7.04
C ASN A 69 7.05 19.02 -5.53
N HIS A 70 6.20 18.10 -5.12
CA HIS A 70 6.01 17.71 -3.74
C HIS A 70 6.28 16.22 -3.59
N ARG A 71 7.15 15.87 -2.63
CA ARG A 71 7.34 14.47 -2.25
C ARG A 71 6.18 14.06 -1.37
N LEU A 72 5.36 13.13 -1.86
CA LEU A 72 4.31 12.49 -1.09
C LEU A 72 4.89 11.22 -0.47
N SER A 73 4.73 11.06 0.84
CA SER A 73 5.13 9.86 1.58
C SER A 73 4.02 9.43 2.51
N LEU A 74 3.73 8.13 2.55
CA LEU A 74 2.67 7.55 3.38
C LEU A 74 3.14 6.26 4.06
N ALA A 75 2.59 6.00 5.24
CA ALA A 75 2.84 4.79 6.01
C ALA A 75 1.55 4.28 6.70
N PRO A 76 0.53 3.91 5.91
CA PRO A 76 -0.75 3.48 6.45
C PRO A 76 -0.63 2.12 7.16
N GLU A 77 -1.52 1.91 8.12
CA GLU A 77 -1.68 0.66 8.86
C GLU A 77 -3.17 0.40 9.02
N GLU A 78 -3.58 -0.83 8.70
CA GLU A 78 -4.98 -1.25 8.77
C GLU A 78 -5.08 -2.68 9.30
N PHE A 79 -6.17 -2.96 10.02
CA PHE A 79 -6.52 -4.29 10.49
C PHE A 79 -7.80 -4.75 9.80
N ILE A 80 -7.74 -5.88 9.10
CA ILE A 80 -8.87 -6.43 8.34
C ILE A 80 -9.35 -7.70 9.05
N TRP A 81 -10.53 -7.65 9.66
CA TRP A 81 -11.13 -8.82 10.32
C TRP A 81 -11.53 -9.87 9.29
N LEU A 82 -11.16 -11.13 9.57
CA LEU A 82 -11.57 -12.27 8.78
C LEU A 82 -12.90 -12.77 9.35
N GLN A 83 -13.97 -12.66 8.57
CA GLN A 83 -15.23 -13.32 8.85
C GLN A 83 -15.40 -14.47 7.88
N THR A 84 -15.80 -15.63 8.40
CA THR A 84 -16.44 -16.64 7.57
C THR A 84 -17.79 -16.07 7.12
N ASP A 85 -18.21 -16.34 5.88
CA ASP A 85 -19.56 -15.96 5.44
C ASP A 85 -20.58 -16.40 6.50
N PRO A 86 -21.53 -15.53 6.89
CA PRO A 86 -22.59 -15.95 7.79
C PRO A 86 -23.42 -17.02 7.08
N ASP A 87 -23.49 -18.21 7.68
CA ASP A 87 -24.38 -19.31 7.28
C ASP A 87 -25.85 -18.88 7.20
#